data_AF-A0A1G6R1V6-F1
#
_entry.id   AF-A0A1G6R1V6-F1
#
_cell.length_a   1.000
_cell.length_b   1.000
_cell.length_c   1.000
_cell.angle_alpha   90.00
_cell.angle_beta   90.00
_cell.angle_gamma   90.00
#
_symmetry.space_group_name_H-M   'P 1'
#
loop_
_entity.id
_entity.type
_entity.pdbx_description
1 polymer ?
#
loop_
_entity_poly.entity_id
_entity_poly.type
_entity_poly.pdbx_seq_one_letter_code
_entity_poly.pdbx_strand_id
1 'polypeptide(L)'
;MAGVKETPRQRMIGMMYLVLTALLALQVSNQILQKFVLINDGMERTSRNYILKNQATVESIAYTVEQQGNNEKDLPKVDAAEEIRTATAEIYAYLGELKQQLIEQSGARNEEGNFVNSSLKNTEVAGNLFVNSGKGEELKVSLNSYPAKVQEILNSVGITDRAFNPIALDASEIDLFKNDSEARSKSFVALNFVKSPVGAVMALLSQYQNEVLNIESEALATIANTIGSFYFKADITEAQISAVSNIVAAGTKFEGTMFIASSSSSALPAMTVDGRSVEVDEKGFGRIEFTATPASEYDDRGLARRVLSGEIVTNIGGEDQVLPVEYEYFVAQPVVKVSSEVVQQLYADCANELLIEVPALGNTYAPEFNISNGQSIKGNSPGQVTIIPAASGKVTIGVSSGGNKIDDVVFDIKPVPAPSIVPVMSNGSEVDISQAQAIGSLTGLQVQANPEPTFGRTMAKDAKFDVTGGEVRLLRNDVPRQTIQITNGNSLAMRQLLESARPGDDIVVVVNQVTRTNFRGNKIPSTLNQIIRISVK
;
A
#
# COMPACT_ATOMS: atom_id res chain seq x y z
N MET A 1 23.81 74.27 -82.27
CA MET A 1 22.39 74.61 -82.49
C MET A 1 21.86 75.24 -81.22
N ALA A 2 21.28 76.44 -81.35
CA ALA A 2 20.70 77.21 -80.27
C ALA A 2 19.62 76.39 -79.55
N GLY A 3 19.80 76.17 -78.25
CA GLY A 3 18.71 75.74 -77.38
C GLY A 3 17.64 76.81 -77.43
N VAL A 4 16.53 76.53 -78.11
CA VAL A 4 15.36 77.40 -78.15
C VAL A 4 14.98 77.66 -76.70
N LYS A 5 15.12 78.93 -76.24
CA LYS A 5 14.65 79.34 -74.92
C LYS A 5 13.16 79.07 -74.88
N GLU A 6 12.73 78.09 -74.09
CA GLU A 6 11.32 77.79 -73.87
C GLU A 6 10.59 79.08 -73.53
N THR A 7 9.48 79.32 -74.23
CA THR A 7 8.63 80.48 -73.96
C THR A 7 8.11 80.40 -72.52
N PRO A 8 7.84 81.53 -71.84
CA PRO A 8 7.28 81.52 -70.49
C PRO A 8 6.04 80.62 -70.33
N ARG A 9 5.24 80.47 -71.40
CA ARG A 9 4.12 79.53 -71.47
C ARG A 9 4.55 78.06 -71.44
N GLN A 10 5.58 77.68 -72.19
CA GLN A 10 6.12 76.30 -72.16
C GLN A 10 6.74 75.95 -70.81
N ARG A 11 7.44 76.90 -70.17
CA ARG A 11 7.92 76.72 -68.79
C ARG A 11 6.78 76.53 -67.79
N MET A 12 5.69 77.30 -67.93
CA MET A 12 4.50 77.13 -67.09
C MET A 12 3.83 75.76 -67.31
N ILE A 13 3.72 75.30 -68.56
CA ILE A 13 3.16 73.99 -68.90
C ILE A 13 4.07 72.86 -68.39
N GLY A 14 5.38 72.99 -68.55
CA GLY A 14 6.36 72.01 -68.05
C GLY A 14 6.35 71.90 -66.53
N MET A 15 6.28 73.04 -65.82
CA MET A 15 6.12 73.06 -64.36
C MET A 15 4.77 72.48 -63.92
N MET A 16 3.67 72.79 -64.62
CA MET A 16 2.37 72.17 -64.33
C MET A 16 2.42 70.66 -64.57
N TYR A 17 3.01 70.19 -65.65
CA TYR A 17 3.12 68.76 -65.94
C TYR A 17 3.97 68.05 -64.89
N LEU A 18 5.13 68.60 -64.51
CA LEU A 18 5.94 68.07 -63.41
C LEU A 18 5.18 68.02 -62.09
N VAL A 19 4.43 69.07 -61.75
CA VAL A 19 3.60 69.10 -60.53
C VAL A 19 2.48 68.06 -60.62
N LEU A 20 1.80 67.92 -61.76
CA LEU A 20 0.73 66.94 -61.96
C LEU A 20 1.26 65.50 -61.93
N THR A 21 2.39 65.23 -62.57
CA THR A 21 3.06 63.93 -62.53
C THR A 21 3.56 63.61 -61.12
N ALA A 22 4.11 64.60 -60.40
CA ALA A 22 4.50 64.43 -58.99
C ALA A 22 3.29 64.17 -58.08
N LEU A 23 2.17 64.85 -58.29
CA LEU A 23 0.91 64.61 -57.56
C LEU A 23 0.33 63.23 -57.87
N LEU A 24 0.37 62.77 -59.13
CA LEU A 24 -0.02 61.42 -59.52
C LEU A 24 0.91 60.35 -58.94
N ALA A 25 2.21 60.64 -58.83
CA ALA A 25 3.18 59.73 -58.25
C ALA A 25 3.10 59.65 -56.71
N LEU A 26 2.75 60.75 -56.03
CA LEU A 26 2.50 60.80 -54.58
C LEU A 26 1.22 60.08 -54.17
N GLN A 27 0.34 59.79 -55.12
CA GLN A 27 -0.92 59.14 -54.88
C GLN A 27 -0.75 57.64 -54.70
N VAL A 28 -1.11 57.13 -53.52
CA VAL A 28 -1.16 55.68 -53.25
C VAL A 28 -2.10 54.99 -54.26
N SER A 29 -1.66 53.84 -54.79
CA SER A 29 -2.43 53.07 -55.77
C SER A 29 -3.61 52.36 -55.10
N ASN A 30 -4.73 52.23 -55.83
CA ASN A 30 -5.93 51.56 -55.32
C ASN A 30 -5.66 50.10 -54.90
N GLN A 31 -4.74 49.42 -55.59
CA GLN A 31 -4.34 48.05 -55.26
C GLN A 31 -3.66 47.95 -53.88
N ILE A 32 -2.88 48.96 -53.48
CA ILE A 32 -2.25 48.99 -52.15
C ILE A 32 -3.32 49.20 -51.07
N LEU A 33 -4.30 50.08 -51.32
CA LEU A 33 -5.40 50.32 -50.38
C LEU A 33 -6.26 49.07 -50.16
N GLN A 34 -6.56 48.32 -51.22
CA GLN A 34 -7.24 47.03 -51.12
C GLN A 34 -6.46 46.01 -50.29
N LYS A 35 -5.12 46.02 -50.36
CA LYS A 35 -4.29 45.16 -49.50
C LYS A 35 -4.40 45.55 -48.02
N PHE A 36 -4.49 46.84 -47.68
CA PHE A 36 -4.73 47.24 -46.29
C PHE A 36 -6.10 46.77 -45.77
N VAL A 37 -7.14 46.86 -46.60
CA VAL A 37 -8.47 46.31 -46.26
C VAL A 37 -8.40 44.80 -46.03
N LEU A 38 -7.70 44.08 -46.90
CA LEU A 38 -7.51 42.63 -46.78
C LEU A 38 -6.74 42.27 -45.49
N ILE A 39 -5.68 43.02 -45.17
CA ILE A 39 -4.93 42.84 -43.92
C ILE A 39 -5.85 43.11 -42.72
N ASN A 40 -6.64 44.19 -42.77
CA ASN A 40 -7.61 44.51 -41.72
C ASN A 40 -8.60 43.37 -41.50
N ASP A 41 -9.21 42.84 -42.56
CA ASP A 41 -10.13 41.70 -42.47
C ASP A 41 -9.46 40.44 -41.90
N GLY A 42 -8.22 40.17 -42.32
CA GLY A 42 -7.39 39.10 -41.76
C GLY A 42 -7.14 39.29 -40.25
N MET A 43 -6.83 40.51 -39.83
CA MET A 43 -6.59 40.86 -38.43
C MET A 43 -7.88 40.73 -37.59
N GLU A 44 -9.03 41.17 -38.09
CA GLU A 44 -10.33 41.03 -37.44
C GLU A 44 -10.74 39.56 -37.26
N ARG A 45 -10.45 38.70 -38.26
CA ARG A 45 -10.63 37.25 -38.12
C ARG A 45 -9.72 36.67 -37.03
N THR A 46 -8.47 37.11 -36.97
CA THR A 46 -7.53 36.72 -35.91
C THR A 46 -8.02 37.20 -34.54
N SER A 47 -8.54 38.41 -34.42
CA SER A 47 -9.11 38.94 -33.17
C SER A 47 -10.25 38.06 -32.67
N ARG A 48 -11.18 37.66 -33.55
CA ARG A 48 -12.28 36.74 -33.19
C ARG A 48 -11.77 35.40 -32.66
N ASN A 49 -10.72 34.84 -33.28
CA ASN A 49 -10.12 33.59 -32.82
C ASN A 49 -9.48 33.74 -31.44
N TYR A 50 -8.74 34.82 -31.20
CA TYR A 50 -8.19 35.11 -29.87
C TYR A 50 -9.28 35.28 -28.83
N ILE A 51 -10.34 36.03 -29.13
CA ILE A 51 -11.48 36.22 -28.23
C ILE A 51 -12.08 34.87 -27.79
N LEU A 52 -12.34 33.96 -28.74
CA LEU A 52 -12.89 32.64 -28.43
C LEU A 52 -11.91 31.79 -27.62
N LYS A 53 -10.62 31.81 -27.99
CA LYS A 53 -9.58 31.04 -27.30
C LYS A 53 -9.34 31.54 -25.88
N ASN A 54 -9.27 32.85 -25.69
CA ASN A 54 -9.03 33.48 -24.40
C ASN A 54 -10.22 33.23 -23.46
N GLN A 55 -11.45 33.34 -23.98
CA GLN A 55 -12.67 32.97 -23.25
C GLN A 55 -12.63 31.51 -22.78
N ALA A 56 -12.32 30.57 -23.68
CA ALA A 56 -12.20 29.16 -23.32
C ALA A 56 -11.08 28.89 -22.30
N THR A 57 -10.01 29.69 -22.32
CA THR A 57 -8.89 29.57 -21.37
C THR A 57 -9.32 30.03 -19.97
N VAL A 58 -10.07 31.13 -19.86
CA VAL A 58 -10.65 31.60 -18.58
C VAL A 58 -11.59 30.53 -18.00
N GLU A 59 -12.47 29.96 -18.83
CA GLU A 59 -13.39 28.89 -18.40
C GLU A 59 -12.62 27.64 -17.95
N SER A 60 -11.55 27.26 -18.65
CA SER A 60 -10.70 26.14 -18.27
C SER A 60 -9.96 26.37 -16.96
N ILE A 61 -9.53 27.61 -16.67
CA ILE A 61 -8.92 28.00 -15.40
C ILE A 61 -9.92 27.80 -14.26
N ALA A 62 -11.13 28.37 -14.39
CA ALA A 62 -12.18 28.24 -13.39
C ALA A 62 -12.55 26.77 -13.13
N TYR A 63 -12.76 26.00 -14.20
CA TYR A 63 -13.08 24.56 -14.10
C TYR A 63 -11.99 23.75 -13.39
N THR A 64 -10.71 24.05 -13.67
CA THR A 64 -9.59 23.32 -13.05
C THR A 64 -9.52 23.59 -11.54
N VAL A 65 -9.75 24.83 -11.12
CA VAL A 65 -9.76 25.21 -9.70
C VAL A 65 -10.97 24.63 -8.97
N GLU A 66 -12.14 24.58 -9.61
CA GLU A 66 -13.34 23.94 -9.05
C GLU A 66 -13.09 22.45 -8.79
N GLN A 67 -12.48 21.75 -9.74
CA GLN A 67 -12.14 20.32 -9.63
C GLN A 67 -11.08 20.05 -8.54
N GLN A 68 -10.29 21.04 -8.17
CA GLN A 68 -9.35 20.98 -7.05
C GLN A 68 -10.00 21.25 -5.68
N GLY A 69 -11.33 21.44 -5.64
CA GLY A 69 -12.05 21.73 -4.41
C GLY A 69 -11.89 23.18 -3.93
N ASN A 70 -11.67 24.12 -4.85
CA ASN A 70 -11.53 25.56 -4.56
C ASN A 70 -10.41 25.86 -3.56
N ASN A 71 -9.21 25.39 -3.86
CA ASN A 71 -8.02 25.67 -3.07
C ASN A 71 -7.83 27.19 -2.86
N GLU A 72 -7.63 27.63 -1.60
CA GLU A 72 -7.46 29.05 -1.24
C GLU A 72 -6.29 29.72 -1.97
N LYS A 73 -5.28 28.95 -2.39
CA LYS A 73 -4.12 29.46 -3.16
C LYS A 73 -4.45 29.75 -4.63
N ASP A 74 -5.37 29.00 -5.23
CA ASP A 74 -5.66 29.06 -6.68
C ASP A 74 -6.94 29.84 -6.99
N LEU A 75 -7.84 30.03 -6.01
CA LEU A 75 -9.05 30.83 -6.17
C LEU A 75 -8.78 32.27 -6.68
N PRO A 76 -7.80 33.02 -6.13
CA PRO A 76 -7.49 34.38 -6.63
C PRO A 76 -7.01 34.42 -8.08
N LYS A 77 -6.51 33.29 -8.61
CA LYS A 77 -6.06 33.19 -10.01
C LYS A 77 -7.23 33.18 -10.99
N VAL A 78 -8.38 32.68 -10.57
CA VAL A 78 -9.63 32.74 -11.36
C VAL A 78 -10.08 34.18 -11.48
N ASP A 79 -10.15 34.90 -10.36
CA ASP A 79 -10.52 36.33 -10.33
C ASP A 79 -9.55 37.17 -11.19
N ALA A 80 -8.24 36.90 -11.09
CA ALA A 80 -7.23 37.57 -11.92
C ALA A 80 -7.43 37.31 -13.43
N ALA A 81 -7.79 36.08 -13.82
CA ALA A 81 -8.09 35.75 -15.21
C ALA A 81 -9.32 36.52 -15.74
N GLU A 82 -10.37 36.65 -14.92
CA GLU A 82 -11.56 37.45 -15.25
C GLU A 82 -11.27 38.96 -15.30
N GLU A 83 -10.42 39.45 -14.41
CA GLU A 83 -10.01 40.86 -14.40
C GLU A 83 -9.21 41.22 -15.66
N ILE A 84 -8.27 40.36 -16.07
CA ILE A 84 -7.53 40.51 -17.34
C ILE A 84 -8.50 40.53 -18.52
N ARG A 85 -9.49 39.62 -18.52
CA ARG A 85 -10.51 39.55 -19.58
C ARG A 85 -11.29 40.86 -19.68
N THR A 86 -11.69 41.40 -18.55
CA THR A 86 -12.44 42.67 -18.44
C THR A 86 -11.60 43.84 -18.94
N ALA A 87 -10.35 43.96 -18.46
CA ALA A 87 -9.42 45.00 -18.89
C ALA A 87 -9.12 44.93 -20.40
N THR A 88 -9.03 43.72 -20.96
CA THR A 88 -8.86 43.48 -22.40
C THR A 88 -10.07 43.96 -23.19
N ALA A 89 -11.28 43.62 -22.72
CA ALA A 89 -12.52 44.02 -23.37
C ALA A 89 -12.68 45.55 -23.42
N GLU A 90 -12.31 46.26 -22.35
CA GLU A 90 -12.33 47.72 -22.29
C GLU A 90 -11.44 48.37 -23.36
N ILE A 91 -10.17 47.97 -23.43
CA ILE A 91 -9.23 48.54 -24.41
C ILE A 91 -9.55 48.10 -25.85
N TYR A 92 -10.02 46.86 -26.05
CA TYR A 92 -10.45 46.36 -27.35
C TYR A 92 -11.66 47.15 -27.88
N ALA A 93 -12.63 47.44 -27.00
CA ALA A 93 -13.79 48.28 -27.31
C ALA A 93 -13.38 49.71 -27.65
N TYR A 94 -12.48 50.32 -26.87
CA TYR A 94 -11.93 51.65 -27.15
C TYR A 94 -11.26 51.74 -28.53
N LEU A 95 -10.45 50.73 -28.90
CA LEU A 95 -9.85 50.65 -30.24
C LEU A 95 -10.91 50.48 -31.35
N GLY A 96 -11.98 49.74 -31.06
CA GLY A 96 -13.14 49.60 -31.94
C GLY A 96 -13.87 50.92 -32.17
N GLU A 97 -14.10 51.69 -31.10
CA GLU A 97 -14.72 53.02 -31.17
C GLU A 97 -13.88 54.00 -32.00
N LEU A 98 -12.56 54.03 -31.79
CA LEU A 98 -11.65 54.87 -32.58
C LEU A 98 -11.68 54.50 -34.07
N LYS A 99 -11.75 53.20 -34.37
CA LYS A 99 -11.85 52.70 -35.74
C LYS A 99 -13.19 53.08 -36.37
N GLN A 100 -14.28 52.99 -35.61
CA GLN A 100 -15.61 53.38 -36.06
C GLN A 100 -15.69 54.89 -36.32
N GLN A 101 -15.18 55.73 -35.41
CA GLN A 101 -15.08 57.18 -35.60
C GLN A 101 -14.27 57.53 -36.86
N LEU A 102 -13.17 56.81 -37.11
CA LEU A 102 -12.37 57.00 -38.31
C LEU A 102 -13.15 56.62 -39.59
N ILE A 103 -13.92 55.52 -39.57
CA ILE A 103 -14.75 55.09 -40.70
C ILE A 103 -15.85 56.12 -41.00
N GLU A 104 -16.51 56.63 -39.96
CA GLU A 104 -17.61 57.60 -40.07
C GLU A 104 -17.11 58.95 -40.58
N GLN A 105 -16.05 59.51 -39.97
CA GLN A 105 -15.51 60.81 -40.39
C GLN A 105 -14.88 60.80 -41.79
N SER A 106 -14.40 59.64 -42.24
CA SER A 106 -13.82 59.50 -43.58
C SER A 106 -14.83 59.13 -44.67
N GLY A 107 -16.02 58.64 -44.30
CA GLY A 107 -16.92 58.01 -45.26
C GLY A 107 -16.26 56.80 -45.94
N ALA A 108 -15.48 56.02 -45.18
CA ALA A 108 -14.71 54.88 -45.73
C ALA A 108 -15.60 53.75 -46.24
N ARG A 109 -16.86 53.69 -45.79
CA ARG A 109 -17.88 52.73 -46.26
C ARG A 109 -19.06 53.47 -46.91
N ASN A 110 -19.58 52.91 -47.99
CA ASN A 110 -20.83 53.36 -48.61
C ASN A 110 -22.06 52.74 -47.91
N GLU A 111 -23.27 53.11 -48.35
CA GLU A 111 -24.55 52.61 -47.81
C GLU A 111 -24.72 51.08 -47.96
N GLU A 112 -23.99 50.45 -48.89
CA GLU A 112 -23.97 49.01 -49.12
C GLU A 112 -22.91 48.27 -48.27
N GLY A 113 -22.12 49.00 -47.48
CA GLY A 113 -21.05 48.46 -46.62
C GLY A 113 -19.71 48.22 -47.34
N ASN A 114 -19.60 48.56 -48.62
CA ASN A 114 -18.38 48.42 -49.42
C ASN A 114 -17.38 49.56 -49.13
N PHE A 115 -16.10 49.22 -49.15
CA PHE A 115 -15.03 50.19 -48.94
C PHE A 115 -14.84 51.12 -50.14
N VAL A 116 -14.78 52.43 -49.87
CA VAL A 116 -14.62 53.48 -50.88
C VAL A 116 -13.16 53.87 -51.02
N ASN A 117 -12.53 53.56 -52.15
CA ASN A 117 -11.09 53.79 -52.38
C ASN A 117 -10.67 55.26 -52.21
N SER A 118 -11.49 56.23 -52.62
CA SER A 118 -11.18 57.66 -52.48
C SER A 118 -11.09 58.08 -51.01
N SER A 119 -11.98 57.54 -50.18
CA SER A 119 -12.02 57.79 -48.73
C SER A 119 -10.87 57.09 -48.01
N LEU A 120 -10.56 55.84 -48.38
CA LEU A 120 -9.43 55.08 -47.81
C LEU A 120 -8.07 55.73 -48.08
N LYS A 121 -7.95 56.47 -49.17
CA LYS A 121 -6.75 57.20 -49.57
C LYS A 121 -6.56 58.50 -48.80
N ASN A 122 -7.62 59.01 -48.17
CA ASN A 122 -7.58 60.28 -47.45
C ASN A 122 -6.59 60.18 -46.28
N THR A 123 -5.68 61.14 -46.18
CA THR A 123 -4.68 61.21 -45.10
C THR A 123 -4.99 62.32 -44.10
N GLU A 124 -5.86 63.26 -44.46
CA GLU A 124 -6.22 64.41 -43.63
C GLU A 124 -7.14 63.98 -42.49
N VAL A 125 -8.09 63.08 -42.73
CA VAL A 125 -9.05 62.62 -41.69
C VAL A 125 -8.31 61.91 -40.56
N ALA A 126 -7.40 60.99 -40.90
CA ALA A 126 -6.55 60.32 -39.92
C ALA A 126 -5.66 61.32 -39.15
N GLY A 127 -5.03 62.27 -39.85
CA GLY A 127 -4.24 63.32 -39.22
C GLY A 127 -5.06 64.21 -38.29
N ASN A 128 -6.26 64.61 -38.70
CA ASN A 128 -7.13 65.46 -37.90
C ASN A 128 -7.61 64.75 -36.63
N LEU A 129 -8.01 63.48 -36.75
CA LEU A 129 -8.50 62.70 -35.61
C LEU A 129 -7.37 62.41 -34.61
N PHE A 130 -6.28 61.80 -35.06
CA PHE A 130 -5.24 61.29 -34.16
C PHE A 130 -4.16 62.30 -33.79
N VAL A 131 -3.85 63.26 -34.67
CA VAL A 131 -2.81 64.27 -34.42
C VAL A 131 -3.43 65.56 -33.87
N ASN A 132 -4.36 66.17 -34.60
CA ASN A 132 -4.88 67.49 -34.23
C ASN A 132 -5.88 67.44 -33.07
N SER A 133 -6.68 66.38 -32.97
CA SER A 133 -7.67 66.21 -31.90
C SER A 133 -7.10 65.49 -30.66
N GLY A 134 -5.79 65.19 -30.64
CA GLY A 134 -5.10 64.58 -29.49
C GLY A 134 -5.36 63.09 -29.24
N LYS A 135 -6.26 62.46 -30.00
CA LYS A 135 -6.64 61.03 -29.82
C LYS A 135 -5.47 60.06 -29.94
N GLY A 136 -4.43 60.41 -30.70
CA GLY A 136 -3.23 59.58 -30.85
C GLY A 136 -2.41 59.49 -29.56
N GLU A 137 -2.36 60.57 -28.76
CA GLU A 137 -1.66 60.55 -27.48
C GLU A 137 -2.49 59.82 -26.41
N GLU A 138 -3.81 60.05 -26.38
CA GLU A 138 -4.73 59.26 -25.55
C GLU A 138 -4.59 57.76 -25.86
N LEU A 139 -4.54 57.41 -27.14
CA LEU A 139 -4.33 56.04 -27.59
C LEU A 139 -2.98 55.47 -27.13
N LYS A 140 -1.89 56.25 -27.25
CA LYS A 140 -0.55 55.83 -26.78
C LYS A 140 -0.58 55.48 -25.29
N VAL A 141 -1.18 56.36 -24.48
CA VAL A 141 -1.30 56.15 -23.04
C VAL A 141 -2.11 54.90 -22.74
N SER A 142 -3.30 54.75 -23.33
CA SER A 142 -4.17 53.60 -23.09
C SER A 142 -3.53 52.26 -23.53
N LEU A 143 -2.81 52.25 -24.65
CA LEU A 143 -2.11 51.06 -25.14
C LEU A 143 -0.93 50.66 -24.24
N ASN A 144 -0.21 51.61 -23.67
CA ASN A 144 0.93 51.32 -22.80
C ASN A 144 0.52 51.07 -21.34
N SER A 145 -0.63 51.57 -20.89
CA SER A 145 -1.17 51.27 -19.56
C SER A 145 -1.68 49.84 -19.45
N TYR A 146 -2.18 49.25 -20.55
CA TYR A 146 -2.76 47.91 -20.54
C TYR A 146 -1.75 46.81 -20.17
N PRO A 147 -0.56 46.69 -20.81
CA PRO A 147 0.47 45.73 -20.42
C PRO A 147 0.89 45.87 -18.95
N ALA A 148 0.99 47.11 -18.45
CA ALA A 148 1.34 47.39 -17.05
C ALA A 148 0.23 46.92 -16.10
N LYS A 149 -1.04 47.17 -16.41
CA LYS A 149 -2.20 46.69 -15.64
C LYS A 149 -2.25 45.16 -15.61
N VAL A 150 -2.04 44.50 -16.74
CA VAL A 150 -1.97 43.02 -16.80
C VAL A 150 -0.84 42.50 -15.92
N GLN A 151 0.33 43.14 -15.95
CA GLN A 151 1.44 42.76 -15.08
C GLN A 151 1.14 42.98 -13.60
N GLU A 152 0.44 44.05 -13.23
CA GLU A 152 -0.03 44.29 -11.86
C GLU A 152 -1.00 43.20 -11.38
N ILE A 153 -1.94 42.78 -12.23
CA ILE A 153 -2.87 41.68 -11.94
C ILE A 153 -2.11 40.36 -11.77
N LEU A 154 -1.10 40.07 -12.59
CA LEU A 154 -0.28 38.86 -12.42
C LEU A 154 0.55 38.89 -11.13
N ASN A 155 1.10 40.05 -10.78
CA ASN A 155 1.87 40.21 -9.54
C ASN A 155 1.00 40.01 -8.29
N SER A 156 -0.27 40.39 -8.32
CA SER A 156 -1.19 40.24 -7.17
C SER A 156 -1.45 38.77 -6.80
N VAL A 157 -1.30 37.86 -7.77
CA VAL A 157 -1.42 36.40 -7.60
C VAL A 157 -0.08 35.67 -7.53
N GLY A 158 1.02 36.41 -7.32
CA GLY A 158 2.36 35.84 -7.11
C GLY A 158 3.12 35.47 -8.38
N ILE A 159 2.68 35.92 -9.56
CA ILE A 159 3.34 35.66 -10.86
C ILE A 159 4.19 36.87 -11.24
N THR A 160 5.48 36.85 -10.87
CA THR A 160 6.40 38.00 -11.07
C THR A 160 7.32 37.88 -12.27
N ASP A 161 7.48 36.67 -12.83
CA ASP A 161 8.49 36.40 -13.87
C ASP A 161 8.03 36.79 -15.27
N ARG A 162 6.78 37.25 -15.42
CA ARG A 162 6.19 37.64 -16.70
C ARG A 162 6.19 39.16 -16.83
N ALA A 163 6.89 39.66 -17.85
CA ALA A 163 6.87 41.06 -18.25
C ALA A 163 6.34 41.20 -19.67
N PHE A 164 5.60 42.29 -19.92
CA PHE A 164 5.07 42.63 -21.23
C PHE A 164 5.68 43.94 -21.72
N ASN A 165 6.09 43.97 -22.99
CA ASN A 165 6.62 45.18 -23.59
C ASN A 165 5.49 46.20 -23.86
N PRO A 166 5.79 47.51 -23.83
CA PRO A 166 4.83 48.53 -24.27
C PRO A 166 4.43 48.32 -25.73
N ILE A 167 3.15 48.53 -26.05
CA ILE A 167 2.59 48.33 -27.40
C ILE A 167 2.89 49.54 -28.30
N ALA A 168 2.74 50.75 -27.76
CA ALA A 168 2.81 52.00 -28.49
C ALA A 168 4.19 52.66 -28.30
N LEU A 169 5.11 52.34 -29.21
CA LEU A 169 6.51 52.76 -29.19
C LEU A 169 6.78 53.97 -30.11
N ASP A 170 7.68 54.84 -29.68
CA ASP A 170 8.27 55.86 -30.55
C ASP A 170 9.25 55.21 -31.54
N ALA A 171 9.54 55.87 -32.67
CA ALA A 171 10.37 55.26 -33.72
C ALA A 171 11.78 54.90 -33.23
N SER A 172 12.33 55.62 -32.25
CA SER A 172 13.63 55.33 -31.65
C SER A 172 13.69 54.01 -30.89
N GLU A 173 12.54 53.50 -30.44
CA GLU A 173 12.40 52.29 -29.63
C GLU A 173 12.18 51.03 -30.50
N ILE A 174 11.83 51.22 -31.77
CA ILE A 174 11.57 50.14 -32.73
C ILE A 174 12.85 49.82 -33.50
N ASP A 175 13.32 48.57 -33.42
CA ASP A 175 14.56 48.11 -34.08
C ASP A 175 14.62 48.43 -35.57
N LEU A 176 13.49 48.31 -36.27
CA LEU A 176 13.37 48.58 -37.71
C LEU A 176 13.77 50.01 -38.08
N PHE A 177 13.55 50.99 -37.19
CA PHE A 177 13.77 52.42 -37.46
C PHE A 177 15.05 52.98 -36.81
N LYS A 178 15.82 52.16 -36.07
CA LYS A 178 17.03 52.62 -35.35
C LYS A 178 18.10 53.26 -36.24
N ASN A 179 18.19 52.81 -37.49
CA ASN A 179 19.17 53.30 -38.47
C ASN A 179 18.55 54.19 -39.56
N ASP A 180 17.26 54.51 -39.46
CA ASP A 180 16.56 55.37 -40.41
C ASP A 180 16.60 56.82 -39.92
N SER A 181 17.37 57.67 -40.60
CA SER A 181 17.52 59.08 -40.20
C SER A 181 16.24 59.90 -40.33
N GLU A 182 15.31 59.49 -41.19
CA GLU A 182 14.03 60.19 -41.39
C GLU A 182 12.95 59.71 -40.42
N ALA A 183 12.95 58.42 -40.07
CA ALA A 183 11.94 57.85 -39.20
C ALA A 183 12.31 57.94 -37.71
N ARG A 184 13.58 57.77 -37.32
CA ARG A 184 14.00 57.57 -35.92
C ARG A 184 13.56 58.66 -34.93
N SER A 185 13.40 59.90 -35.39
CA SER A 185 13.00 61.04 -34.54
C SER A 185 11.49 61.20 -34.38
N LYS A 186 10.67 60.39 -35.06
CA LYS A 186 9.21 60.50 -35.00
C LYS A 186 8.67 59.89 -33.71
N SER A 187 7.77 60.62 -33.06
CA SER A 187 6.93 60.06 -31.99
C SER A 187 5.96 59.02 -32.57
N PHE A 188 5.40 58.17 -31.71
CA PHE A 188 4.35 57.21 -32.04
C PHE A 188 3.23 57.83 -32.87
N VAL A 189 2.75 58.99 -32.45
CA VAL A 189 1.66 59.69 -33.14
C VAL A 189 2.10 60.16 -34.54
N ALA A 190 3.30 60.73 -34.63
CA ALA A 190 3.85 61.21 -35.89
C ALA A 190 4.21 60.07 -36.87
N LEU A 191 4.68 58.95 -36.34
CA LEU A 191 5.05 57.77 -37.13
C LEU A 191 3.82 57.11 -37.74
N ASN A 192 2.75 56.96 -36.97
CA ASN A 192 1.61 56.13 -37.35
C ASN A 192 0.48 56.92 -38.01
N PHE A 193 0.27 58.20 -37.69
CA PHE A 193 -0.93 58.93 -38.12
C PHE A 193 -0.66 60.17 -38.99
N VAL A 194 0.56 60.71 -39.05
CA VAL A 194 0.86 61.87 -39.91
C VAL A 194 0.95 61.43 -41.37
N LYS A 195 0.07 61.99 -42.20
CA LYS A 195 -0.05 61.68 -43.65
C LYS A 195 -0.32 60.19 -43.93
N SER A 196 -0.90 59.47 -42.97
CA SER A 196 -1.25 58.06 -43.12
C SER A 196 -2.64 57.91 -43.74
N PRO A 197 -2.81 57.10 -44.81
CA PRO A 197 -4.12 56.85 -45.38
C PRO A 197 -5.05 56.14 -44.38
N VAL A 198 -6.34 56.46 -44.40
CA VAL A 198 -7.35 55.82 -43.54
C VAL A 198 -7.26 54.29 -43.57
N GLY A 199 -7.09 53.69 -44.76
CA GLY A 199 -6.98 52.23 -44.86
C GLY A 199 -5.81 51.63 -44.07
N ALA A 200 -4.67 52.33 -44.04
CA ALA A 200 -3.50 51.90 -43.28
C ALA A 200 -3.73 52.05 -41.76
N VAL A 201 -4.35 53.17 -41.34
CA VAL A 201 -4.67 53.42 -39.93
C VAL A 201 -5.68 52.41 -39.40
N MET A 202 -6.68 52.03 -40.19
CA MET A 202 -7.62 50.95 -39.82
C MET A 202 -6.90 49.63 -39.57
N ALA A 203 -6.03 49.22 -40.49
CA ALA A 203 -5.25 47.99 -40.33
C ALA A 203 -4.35 48.03 -39.09
N LEU A 204 -3.77 49.20 -38.79
CA LEU A 204 -2.94 49.44 -37.62
C LEU A 204 -3.73 49.36 -36.29
N LEU A 205 -4.95 49.91 -36.24
CA LEU A 205 -5.83 49.73 -35.07
C LEU A 205 -6.20 48.26 -34.86
N SER A 206 -6.46 47.51 -35.94
CA SER A 206 -6.69 46.06 -35.87
C SER A 206 -5.45 45.28 -35.43
N GLN A 207 -4.26 45.74 -35.81
CA GLN A 207 -3.01 45.17 -35.31
C GLN A 207 -2.88 45.37 -33.79
N TYR A 208 -3.17 46.57 -33.27
CA TYR A 208 -3.13 46.81 -31.82
C TYR A 208 -4.18 45.99 -31.06
N GLN A 209 -5.37 45.81 -31.62
CA GLN A 209 -6.37 44.91 -31.04
C GLN A 209 -5.83 43.47 -30.91
N ASN A 210 -5.13 42.98 -31.93
CA ASN A 210 -4.50 41.66 -31.86
C ASN A 210 -3.35 41.61 -30.84
N GLU A 211 -2.56 42.67 -30.71
CA GLU A 211 -1.49 42.73 -29.71
C GLU A 211 -2.03 42.67 -28.28
N VAL A 212 -3.09 43.44 -27.99
CA VAL A 212 -3.80 43.38 -26.70
C VAL A 212 -4.30 41.96 -26.41
N LEU A 213 -4.96 41.35 -27.39
CA LEU A 213 -5.50 39.98 -27.27
C LEU A 213 -4.40 38.92 -27.14
N ASN A 214 -3.22 39.16 -27.73
CA ASN A 214 -2.07 38.29 -27.58
C ASN A 214 -1.50 38.36 -26.16
N ILE A 215 -1.34 39.58 -25.60
CA ILE A 215 -0.94 39.78 -24.21
C ILE A 215 -1.92 39.08 -23.25
N GLU A 216 -3.23 39.21 -23.50
CA GLU A 216 -4.25 38.45 -22.75
C GLU A 216 -4.00 36.94 -22.85
N SER A 217 -3.83 36.39 -24.06
CA SER A 217 -3.60 34.96 -24.26
C SER A 217 -2.35 34.47 -23.52
N GLU A 218 -1.29 35.25 -23.53
CA GLU A 218 -0.02 34.93 -22.86
C GLU A 218 -0.14 35.02 -21.33
N ALA A 219 -0.84 36.01 -20.81
CA ALA A 219 -1.10 36.16 -19.38
C ALA A 219 -1.98 35.01 -18.87
N LEU A 220 -3.08 34.70 -19.57
CA LEU A 220 -3.96 33.58 -19.23
C LEU A 220 -3.22 32.24 -19.31
N ALA A 221 -2.38 32.01 -20.31
CA ALA A 221 -1.55 30.81 -20.39
C ALA A 221 -0.57 30.71 -19.21
N THR A 222 -0.01 31.83 -18.76
CA THR A 222 0.87 31.87 -17.59
C THR A 222 0.10 31.50 -16.33
N ILE A 223 -1.09 32.07 -16.12
CA ILE A 223 -1.97 31.72 -15.00
C ILE A 223 -2.29 30.22 -15.04
N ALA A 224 -2.76 29.71 -16.17
CA ALA A 224 -3.11 28.30 -16.34
C ALA A 224 -1.95 27.35 -16.00
N ASN A 225 -0.73 27.69 -16.41
CA ASN A 225 0.46 26.88 -16.12
C ASN A 225 0.88 26.90 -14.63
N THR A 226 0.43 27.89 -13.86
CA THR A 226 0.72 27.98 -12.42
C THR A 226 -0.34 27.34 -11.53
N ILE A 227 -1.49 26.97 -12.10
CA ILE A 227 -2.51 26.20 -11.38
C ILE A 227 -2.02 24.76 -11.30
N GLY A 228 -1.98 24.21 -10.08
CA GLY A 228 -1.30 22.95 -9.79
C GLY A 228 -1.74 21.81 -10.71
N SER A 229 -0.82 21.23 -11.47
CA SER A 229 -1.06 20.02 -12.29
C SER A 229 -1.22 18.75 -11.45
N PHE A 230 -0.93 18.82 -10.14
CA PHE A 230 -0.96 17.67 -9.26
C PHE A 230 -2.29 17.58 -8.53
N TYR A 231 -3.27 17.01 -9.23
CA TYR A 231 -4.48 16.51 -8.61
C TYR A 231 -4.15 15.16 -7.96
N PHE A 232 -4.24 15.05 -6.63
CA PHE A 232 -4.29 13.75 -5.98
C PHE A 232 -5.64 13.11 -6.35
N LYS A 233 -5.65 12.42 -7.49
CA LYS A 233 -6.83 11.72 -7.97
C LYS A 233 -6.99 10.49 -7.11
N ALA A 234 -7.87 10.55 -6.13
CA ALA A 234 -8.30 9.38 -5.37
C ALA A 234 -9.16 8.46 -6.27
N ASP A 235 -8.56 7.79 -7.26
CA ASP A 235 -9.23 6.90 -8.22
C ASP A 235 -9.21 5.42 -7.83
N ILE A 236 -8.32 5.04 -6.93
CA ILE A 236 -8.27 3.69 -6.37
C ILE A 236 -8.99 3.72 -5.03
N THR A 237 -10.05 2.93 -4.88
CA THR A 237 -10.82 2.84 -3.64
C THR A 237 -10.95 1.39 -3.20
N GLU A 238 -10.75 1.14 -1.91
CA GLU A 238 -10.86 -0.19 -1.31
C GLU A 238 -11.55 -0.09 0.05
N ALA A 239 -12.55 -0.93 0.30
CA ALA A 239 -13.23 -0.97 1.59
C ALA A 239 -12.41 -1.80 2.58
N GLN A 240 -12.14 -1.23 3.75
CA GLN A 240 -11.33 -1.86 4.80
C GLN A 240 -12.05 -1.80 6.15
N ILE A 241 -11.66 -2.69 7.06
CA ILE A 241 -12.17 -2.74 8.43
C ILE A 241 -10.98 -2.66 9.39
N SER A 242 -10.99 -1.67 10.27
CA SER A 242 -10.06 -1.59 11.40
C SER A 242 -10.77 -2.14 12.63
N ALA A 243 -10.45 -3.37 13.02
CA ALA A 243 -11.01 -4.00 14.21
C ALA A 243 -10.13 -3.72 15.44
N VAL A 244 -10.76 -3.53 16.61
CA VAL A 244 -10.02 -3.37 17.88
C VAL A 244 -9.35 -4.68 18.29
N SER A 245 -9.99 -5.82 18.01
CA SER A 245 -9.43 -7.16 18.21
C SER A 245 -9.89 -8.11 17.13
N ASN A 246 -8.96 -8.89 16.58
CA ASN A 246 -9.25 -9.96 15.63
C ASN A 246 -9.69 -11.26 16.32
N ILE A 247 -9.65 -11.32 17.66
CA ILE A 247 -10.09 -12.47 18.46
C ILE A 247 -11.09 -11.97 19.50
N VAL A 248 -12.34 -12.47 19.42
CA VAL A 248 -13.42 -12.15 20.37
C VAL A 248 -14.02 -13.44 20.93
N ALA A 249 -14.28 -13.45 22.23
CA ALA A 249 -14.92 -14.58 22.89
C ALA A 249 -16.42 -14.63 22.55
N ALA A 250 -16.99 -15.83 22.46
CA ALA A 250 -18.41 -16.01 22.18
C ALA A 250 -19.28 -15.27 23.22
N GLY A 251 -20.22 -14.44 22.75
CA GLY A 251 -21.08 -13.61 23.59
C GLY A 251 -20.53 -12.23 23.95
N THR A 252 -19.30 -11.89 23.53
CA THR A 252 -18.73 -10.54 23.65
C THR A 252 -19.00 -9.69 22.40
N LYS A 253 -18.94 -8.35 22.53
CA LYS A 253 -19.14 -7.43 21.40
C LYS A 253 -17.88 -7.39 20.53
N PHE A 254 -18.07 -7.46 19.22
CA PHE A 254 -17.05 -7.12 18.23
C PHE A 254 -17.16 -5.63 17.90
N GLU A 255 -16.05 -4.91 17.99
CA GLU A 255 -15.96 -3.48 17.69
C GLU A 255 -14.94 -3.25 16.57
N GLY A 256 -15.33 -2.51 15.55
CA GLY A 256 -14.47 -2.11 14.44
C GLY A 256 -15.08 -0.98 13.64
N THR A 257 -14.21 -0.22 12.98
CA THR A 257 -14.60 0.89 12.11
C THR A 257 -14.42 0.48 10.65
N MET A 258 -15.50 0.58 9.87
CA MET A 258 -15.43 0.42 8.42
C MET A 258 -15.06 1.77 7.79
N PHE A 259 -14.13 1.76 6.84
CA PHE A 259 -13.73 2.95 6.11
C PHE A 259 -13.38 2.59 4.66
N ILE A 260 -13.39 3.60 3.80
CA ILE A 260 -12.90 3.48 2.43
C ILE A 260 -11.48 4.00 2.43
N ALA A 261 -10.51 3.12 2.17
CA ALA A 261 -9.14 3.53 1.87
C ALA A 261 -9.10 3.99 0.42
N SER A 262 -8.51 5.16 0.17
CA SER A 262 -8.37 5.69 -1.19
C SER A 262 -6.91 6.01 -1.48
N SER A 263 -6.48 5.69 -2.69
CA SER A 263 -5.12 5.86 -3.20
C SER A 263 -5.16 6.43 -4.63
N SER A 264 -4.01 6.81 -5.16
CA SER A 264 -3.86 7.39 -6.50
C SER A 264 -3.08 6.46 -7.41
N SER A 265 -3.60 6.20 -8.61
CA SER A 265 -2.88 5.47 -9.67
C SER A 265 -1.70 6.27 -10.25
N SER A 266 -1.68 7.59 -10.07
CA SER A 266 -0.65 8.48 -10.65
C SER A 266 0.50 8.81 -9.71
N ALA A 267 0.40 8.44 -8.42
CA ALA A 267 1.39 8.77 -7.41
C ALA A 267 1.51 7.66 -6.37
N LEU A 268 2.67 7.00 -6.33
CA LEU A 268 2.98 6.01 -5.29
C LEU A 268 3.58 6.71 -4.07
N PRO A 269 2.96 6.62 -2.89
CA PRO A 269 3.50 7.22 -1.68
C PRO A 269 4.74 6.47 -1.19
N ALA A 270 5.63 7.17 -0.49
CA ALA A 270 6.72 6.51 0.24
C ALA A 270 6.25 6.16 1.65
N MET A 271 6.41 4.90 2.05
CA MET A 271 5.97 4.42 3.36
C MET A 271 7.15 3.86 4.15
N THR A 272 7.19 4.17 5.45
CA THR A 272 8.16 3.60 6.38
C THR A 272 7.49 3.10 7.65
N VAL A 273 8.04 2.05 8.25
CA VAL A 273 7.63 1.50 9.56
C VAL A 273 8.88 1.19 10.37
N ASP A 274 8.94 1.70 11.59
CA ASP A 274 10.08 1.65 12.52
C ASP A 274 11.42 2.02 11.83
N GLY A 275 11.38 3.03 10.96
CA GLY A 275 12.52 3.53 10.20
C GLY A 275 12.95 2.67 9.00
N ARG A 276 12.19 1.62 8.64
CA ARG A 276 12.45 0.78 7.45
C ARG A 276 11.45 1.09 6.35
N SER A 277 11.92 1.12 5.10
CA SER A 277 11.05 1.29 3.93
C SER A 277 10.11 0.10 3.79
N VAL A 278 8.85 0.39 3.49
CA VAL A 278 7.81 -0.60 3.19
C VAL A 278 7.65 -0.70 1.67
N GLU A 279 7.44 -1.91 1.17
CA GLU A 279 7.13 -2.14 -0.23
C GLU A 279 5.65 -1.77 -0.49
N VAL A 280 5.43 -0.90 -1.47
CA VAL A 280 4.12 -0.39 -1.84
C VAL A 280 3.69 -1.07 -3.15
N ASP A 281 2.48 -1.62 -3.16
CA ASP A 281 1.94 -2.31 -4.33
C ASP A 281 1.52 -1.33 -5.45
N GLU A 282 1.11 -1.87 -6.61
CA GLU A 282 0.66 -1.08 -7.76
C GLU A 282 -0.60 -0.24 -7.47
N LYS A 283 -1.32 -0.55 -6.39
CA LYS A 283 -2.50 0.20 -5.94
C LYS A 283 -2.15 1.30 -4.93
N GLY A 284 -0.89 1.41 -4.52
CA GLY A 284 -0.42 2.38 -3.53
C GLY A 284 -0.62 1.95 -2.09
N PHE A 285 -0.81 0.65 -1.81
CA PHE A 285 -0.91 0.10 -0.46
C PHE A 285 0.41 -0.56 -0.03
N GLY A 286 0.92 -0.18 1.16
CA GLY A 286 2.11 -0.79 1.74
C GLY A 286 1.81 -2.10 2.48
N ARG A 287 2.64 -3.12 2.29
CA ARG A 287 2.51 -4.40 3.00
C ARG A 287 3.64 -4.59 4.01
N ILE A 288 3.26 -4.85 5.27
CA ILE A 288 4.21 -5.14 6.37
C ILE A 288 4.09 -6.59 6.85
N GLU A 289 5.24 -7.23 7.05
CA GLU A 289 5.33 -8.59 7.59
C GLU A 289 6.60 -8.73 8.44
N PHE A 290 6.46 -9.17 9.68
CA PHE A 290 7.58 -9.43 10.58
C PHE A 290 7.22 -10.47 11.65
N THR A 291 8.21 -11.16 12.19
CA THR A 291 8.02 -12.09 13.30
C THR A 291 8.03 -11.33 14.63
N ALA A 292 6.95 -11.44 15.41
CA ALA A 292 6.89 -10.87 16.75
C ALA A 292 7.91 -11.54 17.67
N THR A 293 8.73 -10.74 18.35
CA THR A 293 9.75 -11.22 19.29
C THR A 293 9.21 -11.30 20.72
N PRO A 294 9.69 -12.26 21.54
CA PRO A 294 9.35 -12.32 22.96
C PRO A 294 9.66 -11.00 23.68
N ALA A 295 8.86 -10.64 24.66
CA ALA A 295 9.08 -9.48 25.51
C ALA A 295 9.88 -9.85 26.75
N SER A 296 10.62 -8.89 27.31
CA SER A 296 11.33 -9.05 28.58
C SER A 296 10.37 -9.11 29.77
N GLU A 297 9.24 -8.42 29.68
CA GLU A 297 8.20 -8.38 30.71
C GLU A 297 6.82 -8.53 30.05
N TYR A 298 5.95 -9.27 30.72
CA TYR A 298 4.54 -9.46 30.36
C TYR A 298 3.68 -8.98 31.52
N ASP A 299 2.47 -8.49 31.23
CA ASP A 299 1.51 -8.11 32.25
C ASP A 299 0.93 -9.34 33.00
N ASP A 300 0.08 -9.10 34.01
CA ASP A 300 -0.59 -10.16 34.78
C ASP A 300 -1.46 -11.11 33.94
N ARG A 301 -1.75 -10.74 32.68
CA ARG A 301 -2.52 -11.52 31.71
C ARG A 301 -1.62 -12.24 30.70
N GLY A 302 -0.30 -12.14 30.83
CA GLY A 302 0.67 -12.74 29.92
C GLY A 302 0.74 -12.02 28.57
N LEU A 303 0.39 -10.74 28.50
CA LEU A 303 0.45 -9.93 27.28
C LEU A 303 1.53 -8.85 27.40
N ALA A 304 2.25 -8.61 26.30
CA ALA A 304 3.20 -7.52 26.19
C ALA A 304 2.72 -6.53 25.13
N ARG A 305 2.49 -5.29 25.54
CA ARG A 305 2.11 -4.19 24.66
C ARG A 305 3.29 -3.77 23.78
N ARG A 306 3.04 -3.60 22.49
CA ARG A 306 3.98 -3.06 21.50
C ARG A 306 3.29 -1.98 20.67
N VAL A 307 4.07 -1.02 20.19
CA VAL A 307 3.59 0.05 19.30
C VAL A 307 4.46 0.03 18.05
N LEU A 308 3.82 -0.03 16.89
CA LEU A 308 4.44 0.22 15.59
C LEU A 308 4.31 1.69 15.26
N SER A 309 5.41 2.32 14.88
CA SER A 309 5.43 3.70 14.41
C SER A 309 5.74 3.72 12.92
N GLY A 310 4.85 4.29 12.13
CA GLY A 310 5.02 4.43 10.69
C GLY A 310 4.82 5.86 10.21
N GLU A 311 5.34 6.15 9.03
CA GLU A 311 5.16 7.43 8.34
C GLU A 311 4.82 7.16 6.87
N ILE A 312 3.81 7.85 6.37
CA ILE A 312 3.43 7.86 4.96
C ILE A 312 3.73 9.26 4.43
N VAL A 313 4.66 9.35 3.48
CA VAL A 313 4.97 10.60 2.77
C VAL A 313 4.23 10.59 1.45
N THR A 314 3.34 11.55 1.26
CA THR A 314 2.56 11.70 0.04
C THR A 314 2.38 13.17 -0.31
N ASN A 315 2.29 13.47 -1.61
CA ASN A 315 2.11 14.83 -2.09
C ASN A 315 0.61 15.18 -2.06
N ILE A 316 0.23 16.14 -1.22
CA ILE A 316 -1.15 16.62 -1.08
C ILE A 316 -1.15 18.10 -1.46
N GLY A 317 -1.75 18.42 -2.61
CA GLY A 317 -1.86 19.80 -3.07
C GLY A 317 -0.52 20.44 -3.50
N GLY A 318 0.41 19.64 -4.01
CA GLY A 318 1.71 20.11 -4.49
C GLY A 318 2.82 20.15 -3.43
N GLU A 319 2.50 19.91 -2.15
CA GLU A 319 3.46 19.84 -1.05
C GLU A 319 3.55 18.42 -0.49
N ASP A 320 4.77 17.95 -0.21
CA ASP A 320 4.99 16.66 0.44
C ASP A 320 4.57 16.75 1.91
N GLN A 321 3.54 15.99 2.28
CA GLN A 321 3.06 15.89 3.65
C GLN A 321 3.45 14.55 4.26
N VAL A 322 3.82 14.60 5.54
CA VAL A 322 4.13 13.41 6.35
C VAL A 322 2.92 13.08 7.22
N LEU A 323 2.35 11.90 7.01
CA LEU A 323 1.23 11.38 7.78
C LEU A 323 1.74 10.30 8.75
N PRO A 324 1.81 10.60 10.06
CA PRO A 324 2.23 9.62 11.06
C PRO A 324 1.14 8.57 11.30
N VAL A 325 1.55 7.34 11.55
CA VAL A 325 0.69 6.20 11.88
C VAL A 325 1.24 5.52 13.12
N GLU A 326 0.41 5.40 14.16
CA GLU A 326 0.72 4.59 15.34
C GLU A 326 -0.27 3.43 15.42
N TYR A 327 0.25 2.21 15.55
CA TYR A 327 -0.57 1.01 15.69
C TYR A 327 -0.12 0.16 16.88
N GLU A 328 -1.02 -0.04 17.83
CA GLU A 328 -0.78 -0.84 19.02
C GLU A 328 -1.12 -2.32 18.77
N TYR A 329 -0.23 -3.22 19.16
CA TYR A 329 -0.45 -4.67 19.11
C TYR A 329 0.07 -5.37 20.36
N PHE A 330 -0.49 -6.52 20.69
CA PHE A 330 -0.14 -7.30 21.89
C PHE A 330 0.53 -8.62 21.51
N VAL A 331 1.66 -8.92 22.15
CA VAL A 331 2.36 -10.20 22.01
C VAL A 331 2.04 -11.05 23.23
N ALA A 332 1.40 -12.20 23.02
CA ALA A 332 1.08 -13.13 24.10
C ALA A 332 2.29 -13.99 24.50
N GLN A 333 2.45 -14.24 25.80
CA GLN A 333 3.46 -15.15 26.33
C GLN A 333 3.12 -16.59 25.93
N PRO A 334 4.04 -17.31 25.26
CA PRO A 334 3.82 -18.71 24.95
C PRO A 334 4.02 -19.54 26.24
N VAL A 335 2.92 -20.04 26.80
CA VAL A 335 2.95 -20.92 27.98
C VAL A 335 2.67 -22.36 27.55
N VAL A 336 3.51 -23.30 27.99
CA VAL A 336 3.34 -24.72 27.73
C VAL A 336 2.30 -25.32 28.67
N LYS A 337 1.32 -26.03 28.11
CA LYS A 337 0.39 -26.89 28.84
C LYS A 337 0.64 -28.34 28.44
N VAL A 338 0.94 -29.18 29.42
CA VAL A 338 1.11 -30.62 29.19
C VAL A 338 -0.08 -31.37 29.75
N SER A 339 -0.70 -32.19 28.91
CA SER A 339 -1.71 -33.15 29.30
C SER A 339 -1.20 -34.57 29.07
N SER A 340 -1.44 -35.43 30.05
CA SER A 340 -1.13 -36.86 29.98
C SER A 340 -2.08 -37.62 30.89
N GLU A 341 -2.38 -38.86 30.53
CA GLU A 341 -3.08 -39.79 31.41
C GLU A 341 -2.20 -40.21 32.61
N VAL A 342 -0.86 -40.19 32.45
CA VAL A 342 0.09 -40.45 33.54
C VAL A 342 0.57 -39.13 34.11
N VAL A 343 -0.22 -38.59 35.03
CA VAL A 343 0.06 -37.30 35.64
C VAL A 343 1.29 -37.43 36.55
N GLN A 344 2.25 -36.52 36.40
CA GLN A 344 3.42 -36.25 37.28
C GLN A 344 4.70 -37.06 37.07
N GLN A 345 4.67 -38.30 36.58
CA GLN A 345 5.88 -39.13 36.41
C GLN A 345 5.79 -40.02 35.16
N LEU A 346 6.91 -40.24 34.48
CA LEU A 346 6.95 -41.08 33.27
C LEU A 346 7.54 -42.45 33.58
N TYR A 347 6.95 -43.52 33.05
CA TYR A 347 7.46 -44.88 33.25
C TYR A 347 8.74 -45.12 32.43
N ALA A 348 9.76 -45.65 33.08
CA ALA A 348 11.05 -46.00 32.48
C ALA A 348 10.89 -47.04 31.36
N ASP A 349 11.58 -46.83 30.23
CA ASP A 349 11.57 -47.74 29.07
C ASP A 349 10.15 -48.10 28.55
N CYS A 350 9.20 -47.18 28.70
CA CYS A 350 7.82 -47.29 28.22
C CYS A 350 7.47 -46.15 27.26
N ALA A 351 6.47 -46.37 26.41
CA ALA A 351 5.93 -45.36 25.51
C ALA A 351 4.96 -44.43 26.26
N ASN A 352 5.48 -43.35 26.84
CA ASN A 352 4.65 -42.37 27.55
C ASN A 352 4.07 -41.35 26.57
N GLU A 353 2.79 -41.44 26.28
CA GLU A 353 2.09 -40.54 25.35
C GLU A 353 1.73 -39.22 26.07
N LEU A 354 2.23 -38.10 25.54
CA LEU A 354 1.99 -36.75 26.02
C LEU A 354 1.38 -35.89 24.91
N LEU A 355 0.51 -34.96 25.31
CA LEU A 355 0.04 -33.87 24.47
C LEU A 355 0.52 -32.55 25.07
N ILE A 356 1.45 -31.91 24.36
CA ILE A 356 2.08 -30.64 24.74
C ILE A 356 1.52 -29.54 23.84
N GLU A 357 0.78 -28.62 24.41
CA GLU A 357 0.12 -27.52 23.71
C GLU A 357 0.66 -26.18 24.16
N VAL A 358 0.72 -25.22 23.24
CA VAL A 358 1.01 -23.82 23.53
C VAL A 358 -0.16 -23.00 22.99
N PRO A 359 -1.22 -22.76 23.81
CA PRO A 359 -2.48 -22.20 23.32
C PRO A 359 -2.32 -20.88 22.56
N ALA A 360 -1.37 -20.03 22.99
CA ALA A 360 -1.09 -18.74 22.37
C ALA A 360 -0.65 -18.84 20.90
N LEU A 361 -0.07 -19.97 20.47
CA LEU A 361 0.40 -20.18 19.10
C LEU A 361 -0.69 -20.74 18.18
N GLY A 362 -1.76 -21.33 18.72
CA GLY A 362 -2.89 -21.87 17.96
C GLY A 362 -2.44 -22.70 16.74
N ASN A 363 -2.92 -22.33 15.56
CA ASN A 363 -2.62 -23.03 14.29
C ASN A 363 -1.17 -22.81 13.80
N THR A 364 -0.45 -21.83 14.33
CA THR A 364 0.96 -21.58 13.99
C THR A 364 1.92 -22.42 14.83
N TYR A 365 1.40 -23.24 15.74
CA TYR A 365 2.19 -24.13 16.57
C TYR A 365 2.87 -25.22 15.74
N ALA A 366 4.19 -25.13 15.61
CA ALA A 366 5.04 -26.06 14.89
C ALA A 366 6.14 -26.58 15.84
N PRO A 367 5.79 -27.54 16.74
CA PRO A 367 6.67 -27.91 17.83
C PRO A 367 7.86 -28.76 17.41
N GLU A 368 8.97 -28.46 18.08
CA GLU A 368 10.16 -29.28 18.15
C GLU A 368 10.43 -29.62 19.62
N PHE A 369 10.76 -30.89 19.87
CA PHE A 369 11.00 -31.40 21.22
C PHE A 369 12.42 -31.90 21.33
N ASN A 370 13.22 -31.25 22.19
CA ASN A 370 14.56 -31.70 22.53
C ASN A 370 14.52 -32.43 23.88
N ILE A 371 15.00 -33.66 23.94
CA ILE A 371 14.90 -34.50 25.14
C ILE A 371 16.27 -34.80 25.71
N SER A 372 16.39 -34.58 27.02
CA SER A 372 17.50 -35.08 27.81
C SER A 372 17.09 -36.35 28.57
N ASN A 373 18.00 -37.32 28.68
CA ASN A 373 17.77 -38.56 29.44
C ASN A 373 16.57 -39.41 28.95
N GLY A 374 16.38 -39.48 27.62
CA GLY A 374 15.32 -40.24 26.97
C GLY A 374 15.31 -40.09 25.45
N GLN A 375 14.27 -40.60 24.81
CA GLN A 375 14.01 -40.47 23.37
C GLN A 375 12.58 -39.98 23.12
N SER A 376 12.35 -39.29 22.00
CA SER A 376 11.01 -38.93 21.50
C SER A 376 10.65 -39.71 20.25
N ILE A 377 9.35 -39.93 20.09
CA ILE A 377 8.73 -40.26 18.82
C ILE A 377 7.63 -39.23 18.58
N LYS A 378 7.65 -38.57 17.42
CA LYS A 378 6.61 -37.61 17.04
C LYS A 378 5.29 -38.35 16.79
N GLY A 379 4.19 -37.82 17.31
CA GLY A 379 2.85 -38.32 17.07
C GLY A 379 2.27 -37.85 15.74
N ASN A 380 0.98 -38.13 15.53
CA ASN A 380 0.28 -37.84 14.27
C ASN A 380 -0.21 -36.40 14.15
N SER A 381 -0.24 -35.65 15.26
CA SER A 381 -0.70 -34.27 15.30
C SER A 381 0.31 -33.37 15.99
N PRO A 382 0.37 -32.06 15.65
CA PRO A 382 1.21 -31.10 16.36
C PRO A 382 0.96 -31.17 17.87
N GLY A 383 2.03 -31.29 18.66
CA GLY A 383 1.94 -31.39 20.12
C GLY A 383 1.87 -32.81 20.67
N GLN A 384 1.47 -33.81 19.88
CA GLN A 384 1.51 -35.21 20.31
C GLN A 384 2.94 -35.75 20.24
N VAL A 385 3.44 -36.24 21.36
CA VAL A 385 4.78 -36.82 21.45
C VAL A 385 4.78 -38.02 22.39
N THR A 386 5.43 -39.09 21.97
CA THR A 386 5.69 -40.24 22.83
C THR A 386 7.11 -40.11 23.39
N ILE A 387 7.21 -40.01 24.71
CA ILE A 387 8.47 -39.92 25.44
C ILE A 387 8.85 -41.30 25.97
N ILE A 388 10.09 -41.69 25.74
CA ILE A 388 10.68 -42.94 26.22
C ILE A 388 11.83 -42.56 27.16
N PRO A 389 11.58 -42.47 28.47
CA PRO A 389 12.59 -42.13 29.45
C PRO A 389 13.63 -43.24 29.60
N ALA A 390 14.83 -42.88 30.03
CA ALA A 390 15.85 -43.84 30.45
C ALA A 390 15.46 -44.59 31.74
N ALA A 391 16.36 -45.41 32.27
CA ALA A 391 16.08 -46.29 33.41
C ALA A 391 15.76 -45.57 34.74
N SER A 392 16.30 -44.36 34.97
CA SER A 392 16.08 -43.61 36.22
C SER A 392 16.46 -42.12 36.09
N GLY A 393 16.06 -41.32 37.07
CA GLY A 393 16.38 -39.88 37.16
C GLY A 393 15.23 -38.99 36.73
N LYS A 394 15.56 -37.87 36.06
CA LYS A 394 14.60 -36.92 35.49
C LYS A 394 14.77 -36.86 33.98
N VAL A 395 13.67 -36.65 33.26
CA VAL A 395 13.65 -36.39 31.82
C VAL A 395 13.20 -34.94 31.62
N THR A 396 13.99 -34.17 30.86
CA THR A 396 13.65 -32.78 30.53
C THR A 396 13.30 -32.70 29.05
N ILE A 397 12.14 -32.12 28.77
CA ILE A 397 11.58 -31.92 27.44
C ILE A 397 11.64 -30.41 27.16
N GLY A 398 12.61 -30.00 26.37
CA GLY A 398 12.67 -28.64 25.84
C GLY A 398 11.69 -28.48 24.69
N VAL A 399 10.75 -27.55 24.84
CA VAL A 399 9.72 -27.24 23.85
C VAL A 399 10.14 -25.99 23.08
N SER A 400 10.22 -26.10 21.76
CA SER A 400 10.44 -24.98 20.85
C SER A 400 9.41 -24.97 19.73
N SER A 401 9.13 -23.80 19.14
CA SER A 401 8.27 -23.67 17.96
C SER A 401 8.81 -22.58 17.04
N GLY A 402 8.92 -22.87 15.74
CA GLY A 402 9.44 -21.92 14.75
C GLY A 402 10.86 -21.43 15.04
N GLY A 403 11.71 -22.28 15.63
CA GLY A 403 13.09 -21.93 16.01
C GLY A 403 13.25 -21.23 17.36
N ASN A 404 12.16 -20.81 18.02
CA ASN A 404 12.21 -20.16 19.33
C ASN A 404 11.98 -21.18 20.46
N LYS A 405 12.85 -21.18 21.47
CA LYS A 405 12.65 -21.96 22.71
C LYS A 405 11.54 -21.32 23.54
N ILE A 406 10.58 -22.14 23.99
CA ILE A 406 9.42 -21.70 24.77
C ILE A 406 9.66 -21.99 26.24
N ASP A 407 9.77 -23.26 26.62
CA ASP A 407 9.93 -23.69 28.01
C ASP A 407 10.53 -25.11 28.10
N ASP A 408 11.03 -25.49 29.27
CA ASP A 408 11.50 -26.83 29.59
C ASP A 408 10.54 -27.52 30.57
N VAL A 409 9.94 -28.64 30.16
CA VAL A 409 9.08 -29.45 31.03
C VAL A 409 9.86 -30.62 31.60
N VAL A 410 9.89 -30.74 32.93
CA VAL A 410 10.65 -31.79 33.65
C VAL A 410 9.70 -32.81 34.26
N PHE A 411 9.98 -34.10 34.04
CA PHE A 411 9.28 -35.21 34.69
C PHE A 411 10.25 -36.11 35.45
N ASP A 412 9.80 -36.66 36.57
CA ASP A 412 10.50 -37.75 37.27
C ASP A 412 10.26 -39.09 36.57
N ILE A 413 11.29 -39.93 36.55
CA ILE A 413 11.21 -41.28 35.97
C ILE A 413 10.80 -42.27 37.05
N LYS A 414 9.70 -42.97 36.81
CA LYS A 414 9.15 -44.02 37.68
C LYS A 414 9.49 -45.41 37.12
N PRO A 415 10.02 -46.34 37.92
CA PRO A 415 10.23 -47.71 37.46
C PRO A 415 8.90 -48.41 37.18
N VAL A 416 8.94 -49.41 36.30
CA VAL A 416 7.76 -50.23 35.99
C VAL A 416 7.35 -51.03 37.23
N PRO A 417 6.07 -50.96 37.68
CA PRO A 417 5.59 -51.74 38.80
C PRO A 417 5.72 -53.25 38.56
N ALA A 418 6.04 -54.00 39.60
CA ALA A 418 6.07 -55.46 39.51
C ALA A 418 4.65 -56.03 39.26
N PRO A 419 4.49 -57.03 38.39
CA PRO A 419 3.19 -57.67 38.17
C PRO A 419 2.78 -58.53 39.37
N SER A 420 1.47 -58.77 39.52
CA SER A 420 0.94 -59.77 40.44
C SER A 420 0.89 -61.14 39.76
N ILE A 421 1.42 -62.16 40.42
CA ILE A 421 1.34 -63.54 39.90
C ILE A 421 0.04 -64.20 40.36
N VAL A 422 -0.71 -64.75 39.41
CA VAL A 422 -1.98 -65.44 39.64
C VAL A 422 -1.93 -66.84 39.02
N PRO A 423 -2.14 -67.91 39.82
CA PRO A 423 -2.32 -69.25 39.28
C PRO A 423 -3.72 -69.39 38.67
N VAL A 424 -3.82 -69.92 37.45
CA VAL A 424 -5.09 -70.13 36.75
C VAL A 424 -5.22 -71.57 36.28
N MET A 425 -6.43 -72.09 36.26
CA MET A 425 -6.75 -73.42 35.74
C MET A 425 -6.80 -73.43 34.21
N SER A 426 -6.94 -74.61 33.60
CA SER A 426 -6.96 -74.79 32.14
C SER A 426 -8.12 -74.07 31.43
N ASN A 427 -9.20 -73.77 32.16
CA ASN A 427 -10.36 -73.01 31.69
C ASN A 427 -10.20 -71.48 31.86
N GLY A 428 -9.05 -71.03 32.38
CA GLY A 428 -8.76 -69.62 32.65
C GLY A 428 -9.30 -69.06 33.97
N SER A 429 -9.97 -69.87 34.81
CA SER A 429 -10.41 -69.40 36.13
C SER A 429 -9.25 -69.34 37.12
N GLU A 430 -9.17 -68.29 37.92
CA GLU A 430 -8.19 -68.17 39.01
C GLU A 430 -8.34 -69.32 40.01
N VAL A 431 -7.22 -69.86 40.47
CA VAL A 431 -7.23 -70.90 41.50
C VAL A 431 -7.50 -70.27 42.85
N ASP A 432 -8.58 -70.68 43.50
CA ASP A 432 -8.84 -70.33 44.89
C ASP A 432 -7.83 -71.04 45.81
N ILE A 433 -6.82 -70.30 46.22
CA ILE A 433 -5.74 -70.77 47.10
C ILE A 433 -6.22 -71.07 48.54
N SER A 434 -7.44 -70.63 48.92
CA SER A 434 -8.01 -70.90 50.24
C SER A 434 -8.64 -72.30 50.35
N GLN A 435 -8.88 -72.96 49.21
CA GLN A 435 -9.52 -74.28 49.16
C GLN A 435 -8.59 -75.34 48.55
N ALA A 436 -8.67 -76.56 49.07
CA ALA A 436 -7.96 -77.68 48.49
C ALA A 436 -8.54 -78.05 47.11
N GLN A 437 -7.66 -78.15 46.12
CA GLN A 437 -7.98 -78.38 44.72
C GLN A 437 -7.84 -79.86 44.36
N ALA A 438 -8.75 -80.38 43.54
CA ALA A 438 -8.70 -81.78 43.12
C ALA A 438 -7.48 -82.01 42.20
N ILE A 439 -6.71 -83.08 42.42
CA ILE A 439 -5.49 -83.40 41.62
C ILE A 439 -5.73 -83.25 40.11
N GLY A 440 -6.83 -83.80 39.59
CA GLY A 440 -7.15 -83.78 38.16
C GLY A 440 -7.35 -82.37 37.58
N SER A 441 -7.83 -81.41 38.38
CA SER A 441 -8.07 -80.02 37.96
C SER A 441 -6.78 -79.22 37.72
N LEU A 442 -5.67 -79.66 38.32
CA LEU A 442 -4.36 -79.00 38.25
C LEU A 442 -3.54 -79.42 37.03
N THR A 443 -4.05 -80.33 36.19
CA THR A 443 -3.34 -80.88 35.02
C THR A 443 -2.97 -79.81 34.01
N GLY A 444 -3.79 -78.78 33.86
CA GLY A 444 -3.51 -77.62 32.99
C GLY A 444 -3.31 -76.33 33.78
N LEU A 445 -2.73 -76.40 34.98
CA LEU A 445 -2.36 -75.22 35.76
C LEU A 445 -1.41 -74.32 34.95
N GLN A 446 -1.70 -73.02 34.95
CA GLN A 446 -0.88 -71.97 34.39
C GLN A 446 -0.59 -70.93 35.46
N VAL A 447 0.48 -70.16 35.26
CA VAL A 447 0.90 -69.07 36.13
C VAL A 447 0.98 -67.82 35.28
N GLN A 448 0.02 -66.93 35.46
CA GLN A 448 -0.09 -65.68 34.72
C GLN A 448 0.49 -64.51 35.53
N ALA A 449 1.14 -63.58 34.84
CA ALA A 449 1.64 -62.34 35.42
C ALA A 449 0.73 -61.19 34.98
N ASN A 450 -0.13 -60.74 35.88
CA ASN A 450 -1.05 -59.64 35.61
C ASN A 450 -0.38 -58.31 35.96
N PRO A 451 -0.41 -57.31 35.05
CA PRO A 451 0.14 -55.99 35.34
C PRO A 451 -0.63 -55.32 36.48
N GLU A 452 0.03 -54.40 37.19
CA GLU A 452 -0.66 -53.52 38.15
C GLU A 452 -1.80 -52.77 37.43
N PRO A 453 -3.00 -52.64 38.01
CA PRO A 453 -4.17 -52.12 37.30
C PRO A 453 -3.98 -50.76 36.64
N THR A 454 -3.29 -49.82 37.30
CA THR A 454 -3.05 -48.47 36.78
C THR A 454 -2.05 -48.49 35.62
N PHE A 455 -0.95 -49.23 35.76
CA PHE A 455 0.06 -49.43 34.72
C PHE A 455 -0.52 -50.19 33.52
N GLY A 456 -1.28 -51.26 33.76
CA GLY A 456 -1.95 -52.03 32.71
C GLY A 456 -2.92 -51.18 31.88
N ARG A 457 -3.64 -50.25 32.52
CA ARG A 457 -4.54 -49.32 31.83
C ARG A 457 -3.80 -48.25 31.04
N THR A 458 -2.86 -47.56 31.70
CA THR A 458 -2.17 -46.38 31.13
C THR A 458 -1.04 -46.74 30.17
N MET A 459 -0.47 -47.94 30.28
CA MET A 459 0.69 -48.42 29.53
C MET A 459 0.40 -49.79 28.88
N ALA A 460 -0.78 -49.95 28.28
CA ALA A 460 -1.25 -51.23 27.74
C ALA A 460 -0.29 -51.89 26.73
N LYS A 461 0.39 -51.08 25.90
CA LYS A 461 1.41 -51.55 24.93
C LYS A 461 2.68 -52.09 25.58
N ASP A 462 2.92 -51.73 26.84
CA ASP A 462 4.12 -52.01 27.61
C ASP A 462 3.88 -52.94 28.82
N ALA A 463 2.63 -53.31 29.06
CA ALA A 463 2.15 -54.05 30.23
C ALA A 463 1.97 -55.56 30.00
N LYS A 464 2.59 -56.11 28.96
CA LYS A 464 2.57 -57.56 28.71
C LYS A 464 3.69 -58.24 29.50
N PHE A 465 3.31 -59.09 30.45
CA PHE A 465 4.24 -59.87 31.28
C PHE A 465 4.05 -61.38 31.06
N ASP A 466 5.17 -62.10 30.96
CA ASP A 466 5.19 -63.55 30.86
C ASP A 466 6.08 -64.11 31.99
N VAL A 467 5.60 -65.12 32.72
CA VAL A 467 6.42 -65.84 33.69
C VAL A 467 7.39 -66.75 32.92
N THR A 468 8.68 -66.51 33.10
CA THR A 468 9.75 -67.10 32.27
C THR A 468 10.81 -67.86 33.08
N GLY A 469 10.73 -67.78 34.41
CA GLY A 469 11.59 -68.55 35.29
C GLY A 469 10.94 -68.77 36.66
N GLY A 470 11.25 -69.93 37.23
CA GLY A 470 10.74 -70.37 38.51
C GLY A 470 10.70 -71.89 38.56
N GLU A 471 10.04 -72.44 39.57
CA GLU A 471 9.84 -73.88 39.71
C GLU A 471 8.54 -74.19 40.43
N VAL A 472 7.96 -75.34 40.11
CA VAL A 472 6.81 -75.90 40.81
C VAL A 472 7.26 -77.12 41.58
N ARG A 473 7.01 -77.13 42.89
CA ARG A 473 7.41 -78.19 43.82
C ARG A 473 6.18 -78.89 44.35
N LEU A 474 6.19 -80.22 44.35
CA LEU A 474 5.24 -81.02 45.14
C LEU A 474 5.84 -81.25 46.54
N LEU A 475 5.15 -80.80 47.58
CA LEU A 475 5.56 -80.97 48.97
C LEU A 475 4.66 -82.01 49.65
N ARG A 476 5.28 -82.90 50.43
CA ARG A 476 4.60 -83.79 51.38
C ARG A 476 5.20 -83.59 52.75
N ASN A 477 4.40 -83.15 53.72
CA ASN A 477 4.89 -82.75 55.05
C ASN A 477 6.06 -81.74 54.95
N ASP A 478 5.90 -80.71 54.11
CA ASP A 478 6.89 -79.66 53.83
C ASP A 478 8.23 -80.13 53.21
N VAL A 479 8.35 -81.40 52.82
CA VAL A 479 9.54 -81.92 52.12
C VAL A 479 9.27 -82.01 50.61
N PRO A 480 10.12 -81.40 49.75
CA PRO A 480 10.02 -81.53 48.30
C PRO A 480 10.15 -82.99 47.85
N ARG A 481 9.13 -83.49 47.16
CA ARG A 481 9.12 -84.84 46.58
C ARG A 481 9.49 -84.83 45.11
N GLN A 482 9.12 -83.78 44.40
CA GLN A 482 9.39 -83.60 42.99
C GLN A 482 9.35 -82.11 42.65
N THR A 483 10.18 -81.68 41.70
CA THR A 483 10.27 -80.30 41.25
C THR A 483 10.32 -80.26 39.73
N ILE A 484 9.59 -79.34 39.12
CA ILE A 484 9.70 -79.01 37.69
C ILE A 484 10.08 -77.54 37.54
N GLN A 485 10.91 -77.23 36.56
CA GLN A 485 11.27 -75.85 36.26
C GLN A 485 10.18 -75.20 35.39
N ILE A 486 9.92 -73.92 35.61
CA ILE A 486 8.99 -73.10 34.83
C ILE A 486 9.78 -72.48 33.68
N THR A 487 9.64 -73.03 32.48
CA THR A 487 10.18 -72.44 31.25
C THR A 487 9.17 -71.49 30.59
N ASN A 488 7.87 -71.71 30.82
CA ASN A 488 6.77 -70.87 30.34
C ASN A 488 5.59 -70.99 31.32
N GLY A 489 5.19 -69.88 31.95
CA GLY A 489 4.05 -69.87 32.89
C GLY A 489 2.73 -70.31 32.28
N ASN A 490 2.54 -70.14 30.96
CA ASN A 490 1.32 -70.53 30.27
C ASN A 490 1.26 -72.03 29.94
N SER A 491 2.34 -72.79 30.17
CA SER A 491 2.38 -74.23 29.93
C SER A 491 3.32 -74.92 30.92
N LEU A 492 2.75 -75.42 32.01
CA LEU A 492 3.47 -76.16 33.04
C LEU A 492 3.41 -77.67 32.75
N ALA A 493 4.54 -78.37 32.93
CA ALA A 493 4.62 -79.83 32.77
C ALA A 493 4.06 -80.59 34.00
N MET A 494 2.84 -80.25 34.41
CA MET A 494 2.23 -80.71 35.68
C MET A 494 1.99 -82.21 35.75
N ARG A 495 1.83 -82.89 34.61
CA ARG A 495 1.52 -84.33 34.55
C ARG A 495 2.50 -85.17 35.38
N GLN A 496 3.79 -84.87 35.29
CA GLN A 496 4.83 -85.59 36.03
C GLN A 496 4.73 -85.36 37.54
N LEU A 497 4.35 -84.15 37.98
CA LEU A 497 4.14 -83.84 39.40
C LEU A 497 2.87 -84.48 39.94
N LEU A 498 1.79 -84.48 39.15
CA LEU A 498 0.48 -84.96 39.59
C LEU A 498 0.41 -86.48 39.69
N GLU A 499 1.20 -87.23 38.91
CA GLU A 499 1.32 -88.69 39.03
C GLU A 499 1.85 -89.13 40.40
N SER A 500 2.65 -88.30 41.08
CA SER A 500 3.22 -88.59 42.40
C SER A 500 2.45 -87.93 43.57
N ALA A 501 1.48 -87.06 43.25
CA ALA A 501 0.66 -86.33 44.20
C ALA A 501 -0.36 -87.24 44.90
N ARG A 502 -0.58 -86.98 46.19
CA ARG A 502 -1.59 -87.63 47.03
C ARG A 502 -2.47 -86.59 47.71
N PRO A 503 -3.71 -86.94 48.10
CA PRO A 503 -4.53 -86.07 48.96
C PRO A 503 -3.76 -85.63 50.20
N GLY A 504 -3.73 -84.32 50.48
CA GLY A 504 -2.98 -83.73 51.59
C GLY A 504 -1.55 -83.26 51.23
N ASP A 505 -1.09 -83.46 49.99
CA ASP A 505 0.12 -82.81 49.49
C ASP A 505 -0.16 -81.34 49.11
N ASP A 506 0.90 -80.54 48.99
CA ASP A 506 0.83 -79.16 48.49
C ASP A 506 1.65 -78.96 47.22
N ILE A 507 1.11 -78.18 46.29
CA ILE A 507 1.83 -77.68 45.13
C ILE A 507 2.29 -76.26 45.42
N VAL A 508 3.61 -76.05 45.45
CA VAL A 508 4.21 -74.73 45.66
C VAL A 508 4.80 -74.23 44.36
N VAL A 509 4.24 -73.15 43.85
CA VAL A 509 4.75 -72.40 42.70
C VAL A 509 5.69 -71.32 43.22
N VAL A 510 6.96 -71.40 42.85
CA VAL A 510 7.98 -70.39 43.13
C VAL A 510 8.31 -69.69 41.83
N VAL A 511 7.88 -68.45 41.66
CA VAL A 511 8.30 -67.60 40.54
C VAL A 511 9.53 -66.81 40.97
N ASN A 512 10.58 -66.80 40.14
CA ASN A 512 11.78 -65.99 40.36
C ASN A 512 12.07 -65.02 39.21
N GLN A 513 11.45 -65.20 38.04
CA GLN A 513 11.67 -64.35 36.86
C GLN A 513 10.39 -64.13 36.03
N VAL A 514 10.14 -62.86 35.71
CA VAL A 514 9.09 -62.40 34.79
C VAL A 514 9.73 -61.60 33.67
N THR A 515 9.30 -61.81 32.45
CA THR A 515 9.76 -61.06 31.28
C THR A 515 8.65 -60.12 30.82
N ARG A 516 8.96 -58.82 30.79
CA ARG A 516 8.09 -57.80 30.19
C ARG A 516 8.38 -57.70 28.71
N THR A 517 7.35 -57.63 27.88
CA THR A 517 7.49 -57.23 26.47
C THR A 517 7.11 -55.75 26.35
N ASN A 518 8.05 -54.89 25.97
CA ASN A 518 7.78 -53.46 25.79
C ASN A 518 7.12 -53.16 24.43
N PHE A 519 6.71 -51.91 24.20
CA PHE A 519 6.05 -51.49 22.95
C PHE A 519 6.89 -51.70 21.68
N ARG A 520 8.22 -51.84 21.81
CA ARG A 520 9.16 -52.15 20.71
C ARG A 520 9.30 -53.66 20.45
N GLY A 521 8.66 -54.50 21.27
CA GLY A 521 8.79 -55.96 21.21
C GLY A 521 10.02 -56.52 21.93
N ASN A 522 10.78 -55.68 22.64
CA ASN A 522 11.94 -56.13 23.40
C ASN A 522 11.48 -56.87 24.65
N LYS A 523 12.10 -58.03 24.89
CA LYS A 523 11.90 -58.85 26.09
C LYS A 523 12.87 -58.41 27.19
N ILE A 524 12.33 -57.86 28.26
CA ILE A 524 13.08 -57.34 29.41
C ILE A 524 12.85 -58.29 30.59
N PRO A 525 13.80 -59.17 30.91
CA PRO A 525 13.69 -60.04 32.08
C PRO A 525 13.86 -59.21 33.36
N SER A 526 13.03 -59.51 34.35
CA SER A 526 13.05 -58.90 35.69
C SER A 526 12.95 -59.98 36.75
N THR A 527 13.70 -59.82 37.83
CA THR A 527 13.64 -60.74 38.98
C THR A 527 12.40 -60.43 39.82
N LEU A 528 11.57 -61.43 40.07
CA LEU A 528 10.40 -61.32 40.95
C LEU A 528 10.29 -62.60 41.76
N ASN A 529 10.45 -62.49 43.08
CA ASN A 529 10.34 -63.63 43.99
C ASN A 529 8.94 -63.66 44.60
N GLN A 530 8.07 -64.52 44.07
CA GLN A 530 6.73 -64.78 44.63
C GLN A 530 6.51 -66.28 44.81
N ILE A 531 5.88 -66.64 45.93
CA ILE A 531 5.61 -68.04 46.30
C ILE A 531 4.11 -68.20 46.52
N ILE A 532 3.52 -69.18 45.85
CA ILE A 532 2.10 -69.50 45.94
C ILE A 532 1.97 -70.97 46.33
N ARG A 533 1.22 -71.27 47.39
CA ARG A 533 0.95 -72.63 47.88
C ARG A 533 -0.49 -73.00 47.57
N ILE A 534 -0.69 -74.16 46.93
CA ILE A 534 -1.99 -74.69 46.53
C ILE A 534 -2.13 -76.07 47.19
N SER A 535 -3.09 -76.22 48.09
CA SER A 535 -3.36 -77.51 48.73
C SER A 535 -4.15 -78.43 47.83
N VAL A 536 -3.89 -79.74 47.94
CA VAL A 536 -4.43 -80.77 47.04
C VAL A 536 -5.32 -81.74 47.81
N LYS A 537 -6.48 -82.10 47.24
CA LYS A 537 -7.41 -83.10 47.78
C LYS A 537 -7.72 -84.24 46.81
#